data_AF-A0A3N9UNU4-F1
#
_entry.id   AF-A0A3N9UNU4-F1
#
_cell.length_a   1.000
_cell.length_b   1.000
_cell.length_c   1.000
_cell.angle_alpha   90.00
_cell.angle_beta   90.00
_cell.angle_gamma   90.00
#
_symmetry.space_group_name_H-M   'P 1'
#
loop_
_entity.id
_entity.type
_entity.pdbx_description
1 polymer ?
#
loop_
_entity_poly.entity_id
_entity_poly.type
_entity_poly.pdbx_seq_one_letter_code
_entity_poly.pdbx_strand_id
1 'polypeptide(L)'
;MHMPRGWSVCSRTTPPMSTPCWMPKVTWPPPMRTETTCLPESANLADLEQADKFADRHIGPKTDDIADMLAVLGVPSLDELIEQAVPVGIRCTPIAGLTGARSEHQALADSKALAGLNQVKRSFIGMGYYGTLTPTVILRNVLENPG
;
A
#
# COMPACT_ATOMS: atom_id res chain seq x y z
N MET A 1 22.55 -15.02 56.96
CA MET A 1 21.88 -14.12 57.92
C MET A 1 21.27 -12.98 57.14
N HIS A 2 19.96 -12.80 57.30
CA HIS A 2 19.15 -11.79 56.63
C HIS A 2 19.12 -10.50 57.48
N MET A 3 18.77 -9.38 56.84
CA MET A 3 18.24 -8.11 57.39
C MET A 3 19.18 -6.86 57.33
N PRO A 4 18.62 -5.63 57.30
CA PRO A 4 17.59 -5.12 56.37
C PRO A 4 17.74 -3.60 56.04
N ARG A 5 16.85 -3.08 55.17
CA ARG A 5 16.09 -1.79 55.23
C ARG A 5 16.85 -0.50 55.68
N GLY A 6 16.83 0.60 54.94
CA GLY A 6 15.65 1.37 54.57
C GLY A 6 15.89 2.86 54.92
N TRP A 7 15.38 3.77 54.09
CA TRP A 7 15.70 5.19 53.96
C TRP A 7 15.55 6.08 55.20
N SER A 8 16.29 7.21 55.22
CA SER A 8 15.72 8.57 55.34
C SER A 8 16.85 9.61 55.38
N VAL A 9 16.84 10.62 54.50
CA VAL A 9 17.70 11.80 54.60
C VAL A 9 16.84 13.04 54.82
N CYS A 10 16.83 13.45 56.09
CA CYS A 10 17.06 14.80 56.61
C CYS A 10 16.45 16.00 55.84
N SER A 11 15.34 16.49 56.37
CA SER A 11 14.83 17.84 56.19
C SER A 11 15.82 18.91 56.71
N ARG A 12 16.11 19.93 55.90
CA ARG A 12 16.65 21.20 56.39
C ARG A 12 15.95 22.38 55.72
N THR A 13 15.28 23.15 56.55
CA THR A 13 14.58 24.39 56.30
C THR A 13 15.58 25.54 56.09
N THR A 14 15.36 26.42 55.10
CA THR A 14 15.83 27.82 55.13
C THR A 14 14.77 28.77 54.56
N PRO A 15 14.67 30.01 55.07
CA PRO A 15 13.55 30.95 54.88
C PRO A 15 13.71 31.84 53.62
N PRO A 16 12.68 32.61 53.23
CA PRO A 16 12.59 33.17 51.88
C PRO A 16 13.33 34.51 51.74
N MET A 17 14.08 34.66 50.64
CA MET A 17 14.45 35.97 50.11
C MET A 17 13.47 36.36 49.00
N SER A 18 12.86 37.53 49.18
CA SER A 18 11.89 38.18 48.31
C SER A 18 12.42 38.43 46.90
N THR A 19 11.71 37.94 45.89
CA THR A 19 11.98 38.19 44.47
C THR A 19 11.30 39.50 44.03
N PRO A 20 11.98 40.42 43.31
CA PRO A 20 11.37 41.63 42.76
C PRO A 20 10.40 41.36 41.59
N CYS A 21 9.37 42.20 41.51
CA CYS A 21 8.09 42.05 40.80
C CYS A 21 8.14 42.23 39.26
N TRP A 22 9.26 41.97 38.59
CA TRP A 22 9.37 42.18 37.14
C TRP A 22 9.87 40.92 36.42
N MET A 23 8.99 39.92 36.37
CA MET A 23 9.04 38.88 35.34
C MET A 23 7.62 38.62 34.82
N PRO A 24 7.40 38.60 33.50
CA PRO A 24 6.14 38.13 32.95
C PRO A 24 6.01 36.63 33.25
N LYS A 25 4.90 36.25 33.89
CA LYS A 25 4.55 34.84 34.15
C LYS A 25 4.21 34.15 32.83
N VAL A 26 5.21 33.58 32.18
CA VAL A 26 4.99 32.69 31.04
C VAL A 26 4.61 31.32 31.60
N THR A 27 3.30 31.03 31.67
CA THR A 27 2.82 29.71 32.06
C THR A 27 2.84 28.81 30.83
N TRP A 28 3.81 27.90 30.76
CA TRP A 28 3.79 26.78 29.82
C TRP A 28 2.55 25.89 30.08
N PRO A 29 1.93 25.29 29.04
CA PRO A 29 0.93 24.26 29.26
C PRO A 29 1.59 23.01 29.88
N PRO A 30 0.84 22.18 30.64
CA PRO A 30 1.36 20.94 31.21
C PRO A 30 1.84 20.00 30.08
N PRO A 31 2.86 19.14 30.33
CA PRO A 31 3.31 18.20 29.33
C PRO A 31 2.15 17.29 28.93
N MET A 32 1.89 17.23 27.61
CA MET A 32 0.92 16.31 27.05
C MET A 32 1.27 14.89 27.50
N ARG A 33 0.26 14.16 27.98
CA ARG A 33 0.33 12.74 28.32
C ARG A 33 1.03 12.03 27.17
N THR A 34 2.22 11.47 27.42
CA THR A 34 2.90 10.59 26.47
C THR A 34 2.11 9.29 26.43
N GLU A 35 1.02 9.28 25.67
CA GLU A 35 0.50 8.04 25.14
C GLU A 35 1.57 7.52 24.19
N THR A 36 2.44 6.66 24.71
CA THR A 36 3.30 5.81 23.92
C THR A 36 2.38 4.99 23.02
N THR A 37 2.10 5.52 21.84
CA THR A 37 1.61 4.70 20.74
C THR A 37 2.76 3.75 20.44
N CYS A 38 2.60 2.48 20.82
CA CYS A 38 3.48 1.42 20.36
C CYS A 38 3.38 1.41 18.84
N LEU A 39 4.42 1.91 18.16
CA LEU A 39 4.57 1.73 16.73
C LEU A 39 4.63 0.22 16.45
N PRO A 40 3.94 -0.29 15.41
CA PRO A 40 3.97 -1.71 15.11
C PRO A 40 5.40 -2.18 14.82
N GLU A 41 5.67 -3.40 15.29
CA GLU A 41 6.84 -4.24 15.00
C GLU A 41 7.29 -4.05 13.54
N SER A 42 8.62 -3.94 13.34
CA SER A 42 9.26 -3.55 12.09
C SER A 42 8.69 -4.27 10.85
N ALA A 43 8.01 -3.52 9.98
CA ALA A 43 7.58 -4.01 8.67
C ALA A 43 8.78 -4.52 7.85
N ASN A 44 8.61 -5.66 7.18
CA ASN A 44 9.62 -6.18 6.27
C ASN A 44 9.67 -5.30 5.01
N LEU A 45 10.85 -5.15 4.42
CA LEU A 45 11.05 -4.31 3.22
C LEU A 45 10.10 -4.73 2.09
N ALA A 46 9.89 -6.04 1.92
CA ALA A 46 8.99 -6.60 0.91
C ALA A 46 7.53 -6.11 1.06
N ASP A 47 7.04 -5.98 2.29
CA ASP A 47 5.67 -5.53 2.56
C ASP A 47 5.48 -4.05 2.19
N LEU A 48 6.56 -3.26 2.24
CA LEU A 48 6.57 -1.85 1.88
C LEU A 48 6.63 -1.62 0.36
N GLU A 49 7.08 -2.61 -0.43
CA GLU A 49 7.19 -2.51 -1.89
C GLU A 49 5.85 -2.68 -2.62
N GLN A 50 4.87 -3.32 -1.97
CA GLN A 50 3.46 -3.34 -2.43
C GLN A 50 3.26 -3.89 -3.86
N ALA A 51 4.09 -4.85 -4.29
CA ALA A 51 4.08 -5.39 -5.64
C ALA A 51 2.71 -5.99 -6.05
N ASP A 52 1.98 -6.59 -5.11
CA ASP A 52 0.73 -7.32 -5.37
C ASP A 52 -0.55 -6.46 -5.33
N LYS A 53 -0.45 -5.15 -5.02
CA LYS A 53 -1.62 -4.28 -4.85
C LYS A 53 -2.42 -3.99 -6.12
N PHE A 54 -1.96 -4.45 -7.29
CA PHE A 54 -2.75 -4.40 -8.52
C PHE A 54 -3.95 -5.35 -8.43
N ALA A 55 -3.74 -6.58 -7.96
CA ALA A 55 -4.79 -7.59 -7.87
C ALA A 55 -5.97 -7.09 -7.02
N ASP A 56 -5.69 -6.41 -5.91
CA ASP A 56 -6.72 -5.85 -5.02
C ASP A 56 -7.57 -4.73 -5.66
N ARG A 57 -7.04 -4.03 -6.68
CA ARG A 57 -7.76 -3.00 -7.43
C ARG A 57 -8.47 -3.55 -8.65
N HIS A 58 -7.95 -4.63 -9.21
CA HIS A 58 -8.52 -5.31 -10.36
C HIS A 58 -9.65 -6.28 -9.98
N ILE A 59 -9.50 -6.98 -8.86
CA ILE A 59 -10.49 -7.91 -8.31
C ILE A 59 -11.41 -7.13 -7.37
N GLY A 60 -12.68 -7.02 -7.76
CA GLY A 60 -13.69 -6.26 -7.03
C GLY A 60 -14.01 -6.83 -5.65
N PRO A 61 -14.46 -8.10 -5.54
CA PRO A 61 -14.85 -8.71 -4.27
C PRO A 61 -13.72 -8.72 -3.24
N LYS A 62 -14.02 -8.28 -2.03
CA LYS A 62 -13.13 -8.40 -0.86
C LYS A 62 -13.37 -9.71 -0.14
N THR A 63 -12.49 -10.01 0.81
CA THR A 63 -12.56 -11.26 1.58
C THR A 63 -13.93 -11.50 2.20
N ASP A 64 -14.56 -10.46 2.75
CA ASP A 64 -15.89 -10.54 3.35
C ASP A 64 -16.97 -10.79 2.27
N ASP A 65 -16.91 -10.09 1.13
CA ASP A 65 -17.82 -10.30 0.00
C ASP A 65 -17.71 -11.75 -0.54
N ILE A 66 -16.48 -12.27 -0.63
CA ILE A 66 -16.22 -13.64 -1.07
C ILE A 66 -16.84 -14.64 -0.09
N ALA A 67 -16.70 -14.41 1.23
CA ALA A 67 -17.30 -15.27 2.23
C ALA A 67 -18.84 -15.27 2.14
N ASP A 68 -19.46 -14.10 1.98
CA ASP A 68 -20.91 -13.97 1.80
C ASP A 68 -21.39 -14.68 0.53
N MET A 69 -20.68 -14.50 -0.59
CA MET A 69 -20.99 -15.18 -1.86
C MET A 69 -20.89 -16.70 -1.74
N LEU A 70 -19.84 -17.21 -1.08
CA LEU A 70 -19.63 -18.64 -0.85
C LEU A 70 -20.73 -19.23 0.03
N ALA A 71 -21.17 -18.50 1.06
CA ALA A 71 -22.28 -18.92 1.92
C ALA A 71 -23.59 -19.05 1.14
N VAL A 72 -23.88 -18.12 0.22
CA VAL A 72 -25.07 -18.22 -0.67
C VAL A 72 -25.00 -19.44 -1.57
N LEU A 73 -23.81 -19.78 -2.06
CA LEU A 73 -23.59 -20.97 -2.89
C LEU A 73 -23.56 -22.28 -2.08
N GLY A 74 -23.45 -22.21 -0.76
CA GLY A 74 -23.33 -23.39 0.11
C GLY A 74 -22.00 -24.12 -0.03
N VAL A 75 -20.94 -23.43 -0.47
CA VAL A 75 -19.59 -24.00 -0.67
C VAL A 75 -18.64 -23.38 0.34
N PRO A 76 -17.74 -24.13 1.00
CA PRO A 76 -16.94 -23.62 2.11
C PRO A 76 -15.68 -22.85 1.68
N SER A 77 -15.24 -22.96 0.43
CA SER A 77 -14.03 -22.27 -0.06
C SER A 77 -14.05 -22.03 -1.57
N LEU A 78 -13.17 -21.13 -2.01
CA LEU A 78 -12.94 -20.88 -3.43
C LEU A 78 -12.33 -22.11 -4.14
N ASP A 79 -11.45 -22.84 -3.45
CA ASP A 79 -10.84 -24.06 -3.99
C ASP A 79 -11.89 -25.14 -4.25
N GLU A 80 -12.83 -25.35 -3.31
CA GLU A 80 -13.91 -26.31 -3.50
C GLU A 80 -14.87 -25.88 -4.61
N LEU A 81 -15.11 -24.57 -4.75
CA LEU A 81 -15.89 -24.04 -5.86
C LEU A 81 -15.22 -24.36 -7.21
N ILE A 82 -13.90 -24.15 -7.32
CA ILE A 82 -13.12 -24.52 -8.51
C ILE A 82 -13.19 -26.03 -8.74
N GLU A 83 -13.17 -26.82 -7.67
CA GLU A 83 -13.21 -28.27 -7.78
C GLU A 83 -14.48 -28.79 -8.42
N GLN A 84 -15.62 -28.24 -8.00
CA GLN A 84 -16.94 -28.57 -8.52
C GLN A 84 -17.17 -28.00 -9.93
N ALA A 85 -16.59 -26.84 -10.25
CA ALA A 85 -16.81 -26.14 -11.53
C ALA A 85 -15.95 -26.66 -12.69
N VAL A 86 -14.68 -26.99 -12.44
CA VAL A 86 -13.72 -27.34 -13.50
C VAL A 86 -13.27 -28.80 -13.37
N PRO A 87 -13.55 -29.68 -14.35
CA PRO A 87 -13.10 -31.06 -14.32
C PRO A 87 -11.58 -31.20 -14.23
N VAL A 88 -11.10 -32.11 -13.37
CA VAL A 88 -9.66 -32.29 -13.10
C VAL A 88 -8.83 -32.53 -14.37
N GLY A 89 -9.37 -33.27 -15.34
CA GLY A 89 -8.65 -33.65 -16.56
C GLY A 89 -8.32 -32.49 -17.51
N ILE A 90 -8.91 -31.31 -17.31
CA ILE A 90 -8.65 -30.11 -18.12
C ILE A 90 -8.09 -28.94 -17.30
N ARG A 91 -7.77 -29.14 -16.03
CA ARG A 91 -7.14 -28.09 -15.21
C ARG A 91 -5.70 -27.85 -15.67
N CYS A 92 -5.32 -26.59 -15.81
CA CYS A 92 -3.95 -26.24 -16.11
C CYS A 92 -3.07 -26.38 -14.85
N THR A 93 -1.87 -26.93 -15.02
CA THR A 93 -0.81 -26.79 -14.01
C THR A 93 -0.34 -25.34 -13.95
N PRO A 94 0.20 -24.87 -12.81
CA PRO A 94 0.77 -23.53 -12.70
C PRO A 94 1.70 -23.21 -13.89
N ILE A 95 1.53 -22.02 -14.47
CA ILE A 95 2.33 -21.60 -15.62
C ILE A 95 3.79 -21.45 -15.16
N ALA A 96 4.65 -22.36 -15.62
CA ALA A 96 6.07 -22.30 -15.35
C ALA A 96 6.71 -21.09 -16.07
N GLY A 97 7.61 -20.38 -15.39
CA GLY A 97 8.42 -19.31 -16.00
C GLY A 97 7.85 -17.90 -15.90
N LEU A 98 6.71 -17.70 -15.22
CA LEU A 98 6.27 -16.35 -14.87
C LEU A 98 7.19 -15.76 -13.80
N THR A 99 7.67 -14.54 -14.06
CA THR A 99 8.35 -13.73 -13.05
C THR A 99 7.36 -13.25 -12.00
N GLY A 100 7.84 -12.92 -10.79
CA GLY A 100 6.99 -12.38 -9.73
C GLY A 100 6.20 -11.13 -10.15
N ALA A 101 5.15 -10.83 -9.39
CA ALA A 101 4.32 -9.66 -9.62
C ALA A 101 5.17 -8.37 -9.61
N ARG A 102 4.71 -7.38 -10.39
CA ARG A 102 5.30 -6.05 -10.44
C ARG A 102 4.24 -5.03 -10.07
N SER A 103 4.65 -3.98 -9.38
CA SER A 103 3.77 -2.83 -9.16
C SER A 103 3.37 -2.21 -10.51
N GLU A 104 2.20 -1.57 -10.57
CA GLU A 104 1.75 -0.83 -11.77
C GLU A 104 2.79 0.19 -12.24
N HIS A 105 3.47 0.85 -11.30
CA HIS A 105 4.49 1.84 -11.61
C HIS A 105 5.68 1.22 -12.35
N GLN A 106 6.17 0.08 -11.86
CA GLN A 106 7.24 -0.67 -12.52
C GLN A 106 6.78 -1.18 -13.89
N ALA A 107 5.59 -1.78 -13.99
CA ALA A 107 5.06 -2.25 -15.26
C ALA A 107 4.98 -1.14 -16.33
N LEU A 108 4.55 0.07 -15.95
CA LEU A 108 4.55 1.23 -16.84
C LEU A 108 5.97 1.69 -17.21
N ALA A 109 6.91 1.69 -16.26
CA ALA A 109 8.30 2.05 -16.51
C ALA A 109 8.97 1.06 -17.48
N ASP A 110 8.78 -0.24 -17.26
CA ASP A 110 9.30 -1.32 -18.10
C ASP A 110 8.72 -1.24 -19.52
N SER A 111 7.41 -1.02 -19.63
CA SER A 111 6.74 -0.85 -20.92
C SER A 111 7.26 0.36 -21.68
N LYS A 112 7.52 1.49 -20.99
CA LYS A 112 8.14 2.67 -21.59
C LYS A 112 9.57 2.41 -22.05
N ALA A 113 10.36 1.69 -21.25
CA ALA A 113 11.73 1.32 -21.62
C ALA A 113 11.74 0.46 -22.89
N LEU A 114 10.86 -0.54 -22.97
CA LEU A 114 10.72 -1.38 -24.16
C LEU A 114 10.24 -0.59 -25.38
N ALA A 115 9.22 0.27 -25.20
CA ALA A 115 8.71 1.13 -26.26
C ALA A 115 9.77 2.11 -26.80
N GLY A 116 10.72 2.53 -25.94
CA GLY A 116 11.85 3.39 -26.31
C GLY A 116 12.82 2.77 -27.31
N LEU A 117 12.78 1.43 -27.50
CA LEU A 117 13.58 0.75 -28.52
C LEU A 117 13.02 0.93 -29.94
N ASN A 118 11.77 1.37 -30.08
CA ASN A 118 11.12 1.56 -31.38
C ASN A 118 11.67 2.77 -32.14
N GLN A 119 11.90 2.62 -33.45
CA GLN A 119 12.30 3.71 -34.33
C GLN A 119 11.08 4.30 -35.06
N VAL A 120 10.59 5.44 -34.58
CA VAL A 120 9.50 6.17 -35.24
C VAL A 120 10.06 6.93 -36.45
N LYS A 121 9.74 6.45 -37.66
CA LYS A 121 10.13 7.07 -38.93
C LYS A 121 8.92 7.61 -39.69
N ARG A 122 9.17 8.52 -40.62
CA ARG A 122 8.17 8.88 -41.64
C ARG A 122 8.08 7.74 -42.64
N SER A 123 7.08 6.91 -42.49
CA SER A 123 6.86 5.73 -43.33
C SER A 123 5.97 6.08 -44.53
N PHE A 124 6.51 5.91 -45.73
CA PHE A 124 5.78 6.07 -47.01
C PHE A 124 5.61 4.73 -47.75
N ILE A 125 5.61 3.62 -47.01
CA ILE A 125 5.45 2.26 -47.57
C ILE A 125 4.06 2.10 -48.21
N GLY A 126 3.03 2.70 -47.62
CA GLY A 126 1.65 2.59 -48.08
C GLY A 126 1.04 1.23 -47.72
N MET A 127 0.51 0.51 -48.71
CA MET A 127 -0.13 -0.80 -48.54
C MET A 127 -1.32 -0.80 -47.56
N GLY A 128 -2.09 0.28 -47.54
CA GLY A 128 -3.30 0.39 -46.71
C GLY A 128 -3.12 1.10 -45.36
N TYR A 129 -1.89 1.45 -44.98
CA TYR A 129 -1.63 2.25 -43.78
C TYR A 129 -0.95 3.57 -44.15
N TYR A 130 -1.57 4.68 -43.71
CA TYR A 130 -1.11 6.04 -43.99
C TYR A 130 -1.07 6.82 -42.67
N GLY A 131 0.04 7.54 -42.43
CA GLY A 131 0.16 8.39 -41.24
C GLY A 131 -0.88 9.51 -41.24
N THR A 132 -1.43 9.82 -40.08
CA THR A 132 -2.49 10.84 -39.92
C THR A 132 -2.26 11.68 -38.67
N LEU A 133 -2.86 12.88 -38.65
CA LEU A 133 -2.94 13.72 -37.47
C LEU A 133 -4.26 13.43 -36.75
N THR A 134 -4.20 12.66 -35.67
CA THR A 134 -5.38 12.41 -34.83
C THR A 134 -5.75 13.68 -34.06
N PRO A 135 -6.96 14.24 -34.24
CA PRO A 135 -7.37 15.42 -33.50
C PRO A 135 -7.35 15.17 -31.99
N THR A 136 -6.73 16.08 -31.23
CA THR A 136 -6.51 15.91 -29.78
C THR A 136 -7.82 15.78 -28.98
N VAL A 137 -8.90 16.42 -29.45
CA VAL A 137 -10.22 16.32 -28.84
C VAL A 137 -10.80 14.91 -28.94
N ILE A 138 -10.53 14.19 -30.03
CA ILE A 138 -10.98 12.81 -30.22
C ILE A 138 -10.09 11.87 -29.41
N LEU A 139 -8.78 12.07 -29.45
CA LEU A 139 -7.83 11.27 -28.67
C LEU A 139 -8.20 11.26 -27.18
N ARG A 140 -8.35 12.44 -26.56
CA ARG A 140 -8.60 12.53 -25.11
C ARG A 140 -10.02 12.17 -24.70
N ASN A 141 -11.02 12.66 -25.41
CA ASN A 141 -12.40 12.56 -24.94
C ASN A 141 -13.12 11.31 -25.43
N VAL A 142 -12.53 10.58 -26.40
CA VAL A 142 -13.10 9.34 -26.94
C VAL A 142 -12.17 8.16 -26.69
N LEU A 143 -10.91 8.21 -27.16
CA LEU A 143 -10.02 7.04 -27.07
C LEU A 143 -9.48 6.79 -25.66
N GLU A 144 -9.18 7.85 -24.91
CA GLU A 144 -8.63 7.78 -23.55
C GLU A 144 -9.70 7.86 -22.45
N ASN A 145 -10.99 7.91 -22.81
CA ASN A 145 -12.10 8.06 -21.87
C ASN A 145 -12.86 6.71 -21.70
N PRO A 146 -12.94 6.13 -20.48
CA PRO A 146 -13.62 4.85 -20.26
C PRO A 146 -15.15 4.88 -20.32
N GLY A 147 -15.80 6.06 -20.34
CA GLY A 147 -17.27 6.17 -20.42
C GLY A 147 -17.79 7.53 -20.03
#